data_AF-A0A7M1Q5H2-F1
#
_entry.id   AF-A0A7M1Q5H2-F1
#
_cell.length_a   1.000
_cell.length_b   1.000
_cell.length_c   1.000
_cell.angle_alpha   90.00
_cell.angle_beta   90.00
_cell.angle_gamma   90.00
#
_symmetry.space_group_name_H-M   'P 1'
#
loop_
_entity.id
_entity.type
_entity.pdbx_description
1 polymer ?
#
loop_
_entity_poly.entity_id
_entity_poly.type
_entity_poly.pdbx_seq_one_letter_code
_entity_poly.pdbx_strand_id
1 'polypeptide(L)' 'MKKYASDVLRSDHWSFWKKGIPGLFITDMANFRSEYYHTPADISKNINYEALQKIAMATLKVLVETH' A
#
# COMPACT_ATOMS: atom_id res chain seq x y z
N MET A 1 0.80 10.35 -20.64
CA MET A 1 0.66 9.51 -19.42
C MET A 1 1.94 9.63 -18.61
N LYS A 2 1.87 10.00 -17.33
CA LYS A 2 3.05 10.01 -16.46
C LYS A 2 3.66 8.61 -16.43
N LYS A 3 4.98 8.50 -16.61
CA LYS A 3 5.69 7.23 -16.70
C LYS A 3 5.85 6.66 -15.28
N TYR A 4 4.83 5.93 -14.81
CA TYR A 4 4.92 5.19 -13.57
C TYR A 4 5.84 3.99 -13.76
N ALA A 5 6.61 3.60 -12.73
CA ALA A 5 7.29 2.32 -12.73
C ALA A 5 6.22 1.22 -12.87
N SER A 6 6.44 0.23 -13.74
CA SER A 6 5.44 -0.82 -14.03
C SER A 6 4.97 -1.55 -12.77
N ASP A 7 5.85 -1.71 -11.78
CA ASP A 7 5.53 -2.40 -10.54
C ASP A 7 4.50 -1.70 -9.67
N VAL A 8 4.43 -0.36 -9.72
CA VAL A 8 3.40 0.34 -8.94
C VAL A 8 2.02 0.18 -9.55
N LEU A 9 1.86 -0.40 -10.75
CA LEU A 9 0.56 -0.56 -11.42
C LEU A 9 -0.10 -1.92 -11.16
N ARG A 10 0.42 -2.71 -10.23
CA ARG A 10 0.03 -4.12 -9.98
C ARG A 10 -1.03 -4.31 -8.89
N SER A 11 -1.71 -3.23 -8.46
CA SER A 11 -2.73 -3.25 -7.40
C SER A 11 -3.97 -2.46 -7.83
N ASP A 12 -5.09 -2.64 -7.12
CA ASP A 12 -6.43 -2.17 -7.52
C ASP A 12 -6.52 -0.67 -7.81
N HIS A 13 -5.68 0.13 -7.14
CA HIS A 13 -5.58 1.58 -7.34
C HIS A 13 -5.24 1.97 -8.79
N TRP A 14 -4.58 1.10 -9.57
CA TRP A 14 -4.25 1.33 -10.98
C TRP A 14 -5.48 1.74 -11.80
N SER A 15 -6.62 1.10 -11.54
CA SER A 15 -7.85 1.35 -12.30
C SER A 15 -8.39 2.78 -12.09
N PHE A 16 -8.16 3.37 -10.91
CA PHE A 16 -8.50 4.75 -10.57
C PHE A 16 -7.56 5.72 -11.27
N TRP A 17 -6.24 5.49 -11.16
CA TRP A 17 -5.24 6.32 -11.83
C TRP A 17 -5.39 6.31 -13.36
N LYS A 18 -5.73 5.15 -13.95
CA LYS A 18 -6.01 5.04 -15.39
C LYS A 18 -7.18 5.93 -15.83
N LYS A 19 -8.18 6.13 -14.97
CA LYS A 19 -9.34 7.01 -15.21
C LYS A 19 -9.09 8.47 -14.81
N GLY A 20 -7.88 8.82 -14.35
CA GLY A 20 -7.56 10.16 -13.87
C GLY A 20 -8.18 10.51 -12.52
N ILE A 21 -8.66 9.51 -11.76
CA ILE A 21 -9.23 9.71 -10.43
C ILE A 21 -8.08 9.83 -9.43
N PRO A 22 -7.99 10.93 -8.64
CA PRO A 22 -6.98 11.06 -7.61
C PRO A 22 -7.12 9.96 -6.56
N GLY A 23 -6.00 9.35 -6.20
CA GLY A 23 -5.94 8.32 -5.16
C GLY A 23 -4.53 8.16 -4.64
N LEU A 24 -4.40 7.87 -3.34
CA LEU A 24 -3.14 7.59 -2.68
C LEU A 24 -2.97 6.08 -2.52
N PHE A 25 -1.82 5.54 -2.96
CA PHE A 25 -1.46 4.14 -2.79
C PHE A 25 -0.36 4.02 -1.74
N ILE A 26 -0.69 3.44 -0.59
CA ILE A 26 0.25 3.17 0.51
C ILE A 26 0.51 1.67 0.53
N THR A 27 1.76 1.26 0.33
CA THR A 27 2.17 -0.15 0.29
C THR A 27 3.59 -0.30 0.81
N ASP A 28 3.92 -1.47 1.36
CA ASP A 28 5.30 -1.85 1.68
C ASP A 28 5.98 -2.62 0.53
N MET A 29 5.34 -2.65 -0.64
CA MET A 29 5.82 -3.27 -1.89
C MET A 29 5.84 -4.82 -1.88
N ALA A 30 5.15 -5.47 -0.94
CA ALA A 30 4.89 -6.92 -0.98
C ALA A 30 6.13 -7.77 -1.33
N ASN A 31 6.16 -8.38 -2.52
CA ASN A 31 7.24 -9.25 -3.00
C ASN A 31 8.63 -8.59 -3.11
N PHE A 32 8.72 -7.25 -3.05
CA PHE A 32 10.00 -6.54 -3.03
C PHE A 32 10.59 -6.41 -1.64
N ARG A 33 9.80 -6.65 -0.59
CA ARG A 33 10.18 -6.49 0.81
C ARG A 33 10.06 -7.76 1.63
N SER A 34 9.12 -8.65 1.29
CA SER A 34 8.84 -9.89 2.01
C SER A 34 9.13 -11.11 1.13
N GLU A 35 10.02 -11.99 1.61
CA GLU A 35 10.26 -13.31 1.02
C GLU A 35 9.09 -14.29 1.22
N TYR A 36 8.17 -13.97 2.14
CA TYR A 36 7.03 -14.82 2.46
C TYR A 36 5.81 -14.59 1.58
N TYR A 37 5.85 -13.61 0.67
CA TYR A 37 4.72 -13.27 -0.19
C TYR A 37 4.23 -14.49 -0.99
N HIS A 38 2.92 -14.77 -0.92
CA HIS A 38 2.29 -15.94 -1.56
C HIS A 38 2.83 -17.29 -1.08
N THR A 39 3.27 -17.38 0.18
CA THR A 39 3.71 -18.64 0.80
C THR A 39 2.88 -18.93 2.06
N PRO A 40 2.84 -20.18 2.55
CA PRO A 40 2.25 -20.49 3.86
C PRO A 40 2.93 -19.80 5.05
N ALA A 41 4.13 -19.23 4.85
CA ALA A 41 4.85 -18.46 5.86
C ALA A 41 4.43 -16.97 5.89
N ASP A 42 3.45 -16.54 5.07
CA ASP A 42 2.80 -15.23 5.20
C ASP A 42 1.86 -15.22 6.43
N ILE A 43 2.47 -15.12 7.61
CA ILE A 43 1.80 -15.22 8.91
C ILE A 43 1.98 -13.94 9.72
N SER A 44 1.08 -13.72 10.66
CA SER A 44 1.06 -12.55 11.55
C SER A 44 2.40 -12.26 12.22
N LYS A 45 3.18 -13.30 12.57
CA LYS A 45 4.50 -13.16 13.20
C LYS A 45 5.50 -12.35 12.34
N ASN A 46 5.35 -12.35 11.02
CA ASN A 46 6.26 -11.70 10.09
C ASN A 46 5.87 -10.23 9.77
N ILE A 47 4.77 -9.75 10.36
CA ILE A 47 4.29 -8.38 10.17
C ILE A 47 5.08 -7.41 11.06
N ASN A 48 5.54 -6.30 10.48
CA ASN A 48 6.02 -5.16 11.26
C ASN A 48 4.82 -4.36 11.80
N TYR A 49 4.37 -4.70 13.00
CA TYR A 49 3.24 -4.07 13.66
C TYR A 49 3.47 -2.59 14.01
N GLU A 50 4.71 -2.18 14.28
CA GLU A 50 5.01 -0.78 14.56
C GLU A 50 4.76 0.09 13.31
N ALA A 51 5.22 -0.37 12.14
CA ALA A 51 4.97 0.31 10.87
C ALA A 51 3.47 0.33 10.53
N LEU A 52 2.78 -0.81 10.72
CA LEU A 52 1.33 -0.91 10.50
C LEU A 52 0.56 0.09 11.37
N GLN A 53 0.89 0.16 12.67
CA GLN A 53 0.27 1.11 13.60
C GLN A 53 0.49 2.55 13.16
N LYS A 54 1.74 2.93 12.82
CA LYS A 54 2.07 4.30 12.38
C LYS A 54 1.29 4.69 11.14
N ILE A 55 1.21 3.79 10.15
CA ILE A 55 0.46 4.03 8.91
C ILE A 55 -1.03 4.19 9.21
N ALA A 56 -1.62 3.28 9.99
CA ALA A 56 -3.04 3.34 10.35
C ALA A 56 -3.39 4.66 11.06
N MET A 57 -2.57 5.08 12.02
CA MET A 57 -2.78 6.34 12.74
C MET A 57 -2.61 7.56 11.85
N ALA A 58 -1.61 7.57 10.96
CA ALA A 58 -1.42 8.65 10.00
C ALA A 58 -2.60 8.76 9.02
N THR A 59 -3.07 7.64 8.49
CA THR A 59 -4.26 7.59 7.62
C THR A 59 -5.50 8.11 8.34
N LEU A 60 -5.76 7.65 9.58
CA LEU A 60 -6.89 8.12 10.37
C LEU A 60 -6.81 9.63 10.63
N LYS A 61 -5.62 10.13 11.02
CA LYS A 61 -5.40 11.55 11.27
C LYS A 61 -5.72 12.39 10.05
N VAL A 62 -5.22 12.01 8.87
CA VAL A 62 -5.51 12.72 7.62
C VAL A 62 -7.01 12.72 7.32
N LEU A 63 -7.70 11.59 7.51
CA LEU A 63 -9.15 11.50 7.27
C LEU A 63 -9.97 12.38 8.23
N VAL A 64 -9.56 12.48 9.50
CA VAL A 64 -10.25 13.30 10.49
C VAL A 64 -9.97 14.80 10.30
N GLU A 65 -8.74 15.18 9.95
CA GLU A 65 -8.35 16.58 9.77
C GLU A 65 -8.82 17.20 8.45
N THR A 66 -9.28 16.38 7.49
CA THR A 66 -9.80 16.86 6.20
C THR A 66 -11.34 17.03 6.18
N HIS A 67 -11.97 16.98 7.35
CA HIS A 67 -13.37 17.32 7.60
C HIS A 67 -13.48 18.45 8.63
#